data_AF-A0A0F9EPJ2-F1
#
_entry.id   AF-A0A0F9EPJ2-F1
#
_cell.length_a   1.000
_cell.length_b   1.000
_cell.length_c   1.000
_cell.angle_alpha   90.00
_cell.angle_beta   90.00
_cell.angle_gamma   90.00
#
_symmetry.space_group_name_H-M   'P 1'
#
loop_
_entity.id
_entity.type
_entity.pdbx_description
1 polymer ?
#
loop_
_entity_poly.entity_id
_entity_poly.type
_entity_poly.pdbx_seq_one_letter_code
_entity_poly.pdbx_strand_id
1 'polypeptide(L)'
;MNYIGDFVDDATVYIPFNTFDSNDPSASVTITNLAQADVEVWKNGVVQTTPGSGVTLTLNIGANNGSHLIAVDTSNTTDAGWFAIGNDYQVRINGTTVDGATINAWVGTFSIENRFMRGTDSAALASVLGAAVGASISADIADIPTVAEFEARSIVSADYVVVGDTLAGVTLVTTTTTNSDMVGTNSAALASVLGAAVGASISADIAAVKAETASIQVETTALDTLTKAAGDGDLAAVLLDT
;
A
#
# COMPACT_ATOMS: atom_id res chain seq x y z
N MET A 1 -46.11 -13.70 -0.44
CA MET A 1 -46.19 -12.36 -1.05
C MET A 1 -44.87 -12.13 -1.78
N ASN A 2 -44.89 -11.75 -3.06
CA ASN A 2 -43.68 -11.71 -3.89
C ASN A 2 -42.91 -10.40 -3.65
N TYR A 3 -41.63 -10.50 -3.24
CA TYR A 3 -40.76 -9.34 -3.13
C TYR A 3 -40.00 -9.15 -4.44
N ILE A 4 -40.20 -7.99 -5.07
CA ILE A 4 -39.78 -7.73 -6.44
C ILE A 4 -38.39 -7.11 -6.48
N GLY A 5 -38.05 -6.31 -5.47
CA GLY A 5 -36.73 -5.69 -5.40
C GLY A 5 -36.71 -4.44 -4.54
N ASP A 6 -35.48 -4.00 -4.29
CA ASP A 6 -35.19 -2.69 -3.73
C ASP A 6 -34.71 -1.82 -4.89
N PHE A 7 -35.35 -0.67 -5.06
CA PHE A 7 -35.14 0.20 -6.20
C PHE A 7 -34.56 1.53 -5.72
N VAL A 8 -33.76 2.14 -6.60
CA VAL A 8 -33.32 3.52 -6.41
C VAL A 8 -34.53 4.45 -6.54
N ASP A 9 -34.39 5.65 -5.97
CA ASP A 9 -35.33 6.73 -6.27
C ASP A 9 -35.33 7.03 -7.79
N ASP A 10 -36.41 7.62 -8.26
CA ASP A 10 -36.61 7.94 -9.69
C ASP A 10 -36.58 6.75 -10.67
N ALA A 11 -36.80 5.52 -10.19
CA ALA A 11 -36.90 4.32 -11.02
C ALA A 11 -38.35 4.00 -11.44
N THR A 12 -38.50 3.16 -12.46
CA THR A 12 -39.78 2.48 -12.76
C THR A 12 -39.72 1.04 -12.27
N VAL A 13 -40.66 0.67 -11.40
CA VAL A 13 -40.83 -0.69 -10.88
C VAL A 13 -41.84 -1.45 -11.71
N TYR A 14 -41.46 -2.60 -12.24
CA TYR A 14 -42.32 -3.45 -13.08
C TYR A 14 -42.81 -4.67 -12.31
N ILE A 15 -44.13 -4.85 -12.24
CA ILE A 15 -44.81 -5.88 -11.46
C ILE A 15 -45.69 -6.72 -12.40
N PRO A 16 -45.17 -7.83 -12.95
CA PRO A 16 -45.97 -8.73 -13.76
C PRO A 16 -46.88 -9.60 -12.88
N PHE A 17 -48.09 -9.87 -13.36
CA PHE A 17 -49.00 -10.83 -12.74
C PHE A 17 -49.87 -11.51 -13.80
N ASN A 18 -50.34 -12.72 -13.49
CA ASN A 18 -51.15 -13.51 -14.41
C ASN A 18 -52.53 -13.81 -13.81
N THR A 19 -53.51 -14.01 -14.67
CA THR A 19 -54.86 -14.45 -14.31
C THR A 19 -55.26 -15.68 -15.11
N PHE A 20 -55.90 -16.62 -14.44
CA PHE A 20 -56.28 -17.91 -14.98
C PHE A 20 -57.79 -18.13 -14.81
N ASP A 21 -58.35 -18.92 -15.71
CA ASP A 21 -59.73 -19.35 -15.68
C ASP A 21 -59.97 -20.25 -14.45
N SER A 22 -61.10 -20.06 -13.77
CA SER A 22 -61.40 -20.80 -12.53
C SER A 22 -61.92 -22.21 -12.81
N ASN A 23 -62.48 -22.45 -13.99
CA ASN A 23 -62.94 -23.73 -14.49
C ASN A 23 -61.82 -24.52 -15.19
N ASP A 24 -60.83 -23.84 -15.79
CA ASP A 24 -59.61 -24.42 -16.34
C ASP A 24 -58.35 -23.62 -15.91
N PRO A 25 -57.70 -24.00 -14.79
CA PRO A 25 -56.51 -23.30 -14.30
C PRO A 25 -55.30 -23.33 -15.24
N SER A 26 -55.35 -24.09 -16.35
CA SER A 26 -54.33 -24.07 -17.40
C SER A 26 -54.57 -23.01 -18.47
N ALA A 27 -55.78 -22.43 -18.53
CA ALA A 27 -56.16 -21.39 -19.46
C ALA A 27 -55.97 -20.00 -18.83
N SER A 28 -55.20 -19.14 -19.50
CA SER A 28 -55.07 -17.74 -19.11
C SER A 28 -56.30 -16.94 -19.57
N VAL A 29 -56.85 -16.10 -18.70
CA VAL A 29 -58.04 -15.29 -18.98
C VAL A 29 -57.72 -13.81 -18.77
N THR A 30 -58.30 -12.93 -19.58
CA THR A 30 -58.13 -11.49 -19.40
C THR A 30 -58.93 -11.01 -18.19
N ILE A 31 -58.27 -10.33 -17.25
CA ILE A 31 -59.00 -9.63 -16.18
C ILE A 31 -59.89 -8.52 -16.77
N THR A 32 -61.14 -8.48 -16.34
CA THR A 32 -62.16 -7.56 -16.84
C THR A 32 -62.38 -6.43 -15.84
N ASN A 33 -62.63 -5.22 -16.37
CA ASN A 33 -62.87 -3.99 -15.60
C ASN A 33 -61.71 -3.57 -14.68
N LEU A 34 -60.48 -4.08 -14.90
CA LEU A 34 -59.30 -3.59 -14.20
C LEU A 34 -58.84 -2.28 -14.84
N ALA A 35 -58.90 -1.20 -14.07
CA ALA A 35 -58.37 0.10 -14.38
C ALA A 35 -57.23 0.46 -13.41
N GLN A 36 -56.49 1.52 -13.74
CA GLN A 36 -55.43 2.05 -12.88
C GLN A 36 -55.92 2.41 -11.47
N ALA A 37 -57.15 2.93 -11.35
CA ALA A 37 -57.75 3.30 -10.08
C ALA A 37 -58.00 2.11 -9.13
N ASP A 38 -58.01 0.89 -9.66
CA ASP A 38 -58.22 -0.34 -8.88
C ASP A 38 -56.90 -0.91 -8.32
N VAL A 39 -55.75 -0.33 -8.71
CA VAL A 39 -54.43 -0.69 -8.19
C VAL A 39 -54.16 0.12 -6.93
N GLU A 40 -54.02 -0.58 -5.81
CA GLU A 40 -53.71 -0.05 -4.48
C GLU A 40 -52.22 -0.21 -4.15
N VAL A 41 -51.51 0.87 -3.79
CA VAL A 41 -50.12 0.82 -3.30
C VAL A 41 -50.08 1.32 -1.85
N TRP A 42 -49.86 0.39 -0.93
CA TRP A 42 -49.78 0.63 0.50
C TRP A 42 -48.35 0.92 0.91
N LYS A 43 -48.15 1.81 1.89
CA LYS A 43 -46.85 2.23 2.42
C LYS A 43 -46.69 1.76 3.86
N ASN A 44 -45.58 1.08 4.16
CA ASN A 44 -45.20 0.59 5.49
C ASN A 44 -46.30 -0.21 6.23
N GLY A 45 -47.06 -1.02 5.48
CA GLY A 45 -48.09 -1.90 6.05
C GLY A 45 -49.37 -1.21 6.54
N VAL A 46 -49.53 0.10 6.32
CA VAL A 46 -50.74 0.84 6.67
C VAL A 46 -51.59 1.04 5.41
N VAL A 47 -52.92 0.95 5.57
CA VAL A 47 -53.87 1.31 4.50
C VAL A 47 -53.66 2.78 4.17
N GLN A 48 -53.08 2.99 3.00
CA GLN A 48 -52.78 4.30 2.47
C GLN A 48 -52.96 4.11 0.98
N THR A 49 -54.13 4.51 0.47
CA THR A 49 -54.54 4.31 -0.93
C THR A 49 -53.57 5.01 -1.86
N THR A 50 -53.39 4.42 -3.05
CA THR A 50 -52.43 4.85 -4.05
C THR A 50 -52.57 6.33 -4.37
N PRO A 51 -51.46 7.05 -4.54
CA PRO A 51 -51.48 8.24 -5.38
C PRO A 51 -52.02 7.83 -6.76
N GLY A 52 -53.12 8.44 -7.21
CA GLY A 52 -53.65 8.14 -8.54
C GLY A 52 -52.59 8.34 -9.64
N SER A 53 -51.56 9.13 -9.36
CA SER A 53 -50.44 9.45 -10.24
C SER A 53 -49.26 8.48 -10.03
N GLY A 54 -48.63 8.05 -11.13
CA GLY A 54 -47.37 7.28 -11.08
C GLY A 54 -47.56 5.77 -11.17
N VAL A 55 -48.79 5.28 -11.22
CA VAL A 55 -49.08 3.88 -11.54
C VAL A 55 -49.61 3.80 -12.97
N THR A 56 -49.06 2.91 -13.78
CA THR A 56 -49.58 2.57 -15.11
C THR A 56 -49.94 1.09 -15.15
N LEU A 57 -51.05 0.76 -15.81
CA LEU A 57 -51.52 -0.60 -15.99
C LEU A 57 -51.55 -0.96 -17.47
N THR A 58 -50.97 -2.11 -17.82
CA THR A 58 -51.04 -2.69 -19.15
C THR A 58 -51.67 -4.07 -19.05
N LEU A 59 -52.81 -4.27 -19.74
CA LEU A 59 -53.46 -5.57 -19.85
C LEU A 59 -52.93 -6.33 -21.06
N ASN A 60 -52.81 -7.66 -20.93
CA ASN A 60 -52.45 -8.57 -22.01
C ASN A 60 -51.15 -8.17 -22.72
N ILE A 61 -50.06 -8.10 -21.96
CA ILE A 61 -48.75 -7.68 -22.47
C ILE A 61 -48.33 -8.55 -23.66
N GLY A 62 -47.97 -7.89 -24.77
CA GLY A 62 -47.62 -8.58 -26.02
C GLY A 62 -48.79 -9.32 -26.68
N ALA A 63 -50.04 -8.90 -26.44
CA ALA A 63 -51.27 -9.53 -26.92
C ALA A 63 -51.52 -10.95 -26.36
N ASN A 64 -50.89 -11.30 -25.24
CA ASN A 64 -51.11 -12.57 -24.55
C ASN A 64 -52.19 -12.42 -23.49
N ASN A 65 -53.30 -13.14 -23.63
CA ASN A 65 -54.39 -13.11 -22.65
C ASN A 65 -53.90 -13.55 -21.26
N GLY A 66 -54.36 -12.83 -20.23
CA GLY A 66 -54.10 -13.16 -18.84
C GLY A 66 -52.67 -12.91 -18.36
N SER A 67 -51.85 -12.19 -19.13
CA SER A 67 -50.53 -11.69 -18.71
C SER A 67 -50.58 -10.17 -18.59
N HIS A 68 -50.40 -9.64 -17.39
CA HIS A 68 -50.62 -8.23 -17.07
C HIS A 68 -49.38 -7.60 -16.45
N LEU A 69 -49.28 -6.28 -16.54
CA LEU A 69 -48.16 -5.52 -15.99
C LEU A 69 -48.66 -4.26 -15.28
N ILE A 70 -48.23 -4.09 -14.03
CA ILE A 70 -48.28 -2.80 -13.33
C ILE A 70 -46.88 -2.18 -13.39
N ALA A 71 -46.79 -0.92 -13.78
CA ALA A 71 -45.59 -0.13 -13.71
C ALA A 71 -45.79 0.99 -12.67
N VAL A 72 -44.84 1.13 -11.75
CA VAL A 72 -44.85 2.18 -10.72
C VAL A 72 -43.65 3.09 -10.97
N ASP A 73 -43.92 4.32 -11.36
CA ASP A 73 -42.94 5.38 -11.51
C ASP A 73 -42.69 6.04 -10.14
N THR A 74 -41.53 5.72 -9.56
CA THR A 74 -41.13 6.22 -8.25
C THR A 74 -40.65 7.67 -8.30
N SER A 75 -40.39 8.24 -9.49
CA SER A 75 -40.07 9.67 -9.65
C SER A 75 -41.29 10.58 -9.53
N ASN A 76 -42.50 10.01 -9.46
CA ASN A 76 -43.71 10.82 -9.52
C ASN A 76 -43.91 11.62 -8.23
N THR A 77 -43.82 12.95 -8.37
CA THR A 77 -43.98 13.92 -7.29
C THR A 77 -45.37 14.58 -7.23
N THR A 78 -46.28 14.23 -8.14
CA THR A 78 -47.64 14.82 -8.22
C THR A 78 -48.40 14.66 -6.91
N ASP A 79 -48.19 13.54 -6.22
CA ASP A 79 -48.80 13.24 -4.94
C ASP A 79 -47.80 13.41 -3.79
N ALA A 80 -47.31 14.65 -3.61
CA ALA A 80 -46.51 15.11 -2.47
C ALA A 80 -45.28 14.24 -2.14
N GLY A 81 -44.64 13.63 -3.14
CA GLY A 81 -43.49 12.73 -2.93
C GLY A 81 -43.88 11.44 -2.19
N TRP A 82 -45.04 10.86 -2.53
CA TRP A 82 -45.54 9.62 -1.94
C TRP A 82 -44.52 8.49 -1.98
N PHE A 83 -43.93 8.31 -3.16
CA PHE A 83 -42.77 7.46 -3.41
C PHE A 83 -41.56 8.18 -2.86
N ALA A 84 -40.98 7.61 -1.81
CA ALA A 84 -39.90 8.22 -1.06
C ALA A 84 -38.98 7.12 -0.51
N ILE A 85 -37.70 7.45 -0.50
CA ILE A 85 -36.62 6.64 0.07
C ILE A 85 -36.93 6.20 1.52
N GLY A 86 -36.43 5.03 1.91
CA GLY A 86 -36.57 4.50 3.26
C GLY A 86 -37.91 3.84 3.57
N ASN A 87 -38.74 3.52 2.56
CA ASN A 87 -40.06 2.93 2.78
C ASN A 87 -40.26 1.61 2.03
N ASP A 88 -41.11 0.74 2.60
CA ASP A 88 -41.61 -0.46 1.94
C ASP A 88 -43.00 -0.20 1.35
N TYR A 89 -43.22 -0.73 0.16
CA TYR A 89 -44.45 -0.59 -0.61
C TYR A 89 -45.05 -1.96 -0.93
N GLN A 90 -46.37 -2.05 -0.84
CA GLN A 90 -47.12 -3.27 -1.15
C GLN A 90 -48.20 -2.95 -2.18
N VAL A 91 -48.27 -3.73 -3.24
CA VAL A 91 -49.16 -3.48 -4.37
C VAL A 91 -50.26 -4.53 -4.40
N ARG A 92 -51.50 -4.07 -4.52
CA ARG A 92 -52.73 -4.86 -4.52
C ARG A 92 -53.62 -4.45 -5.68
N ILE A 93 -54.41 -5.40 -6.16
CA ILE A 93 -55.59 -5.18 -7.00
C ILE A 93 -56.83 -5.31 -6.11
N ASN A 94 -57.75 -4.34 -6.20
CA ASN A 94 -58.97 -4.30 -5.40
C ASN A 94 -60.21 -4.32 -6.30
N GLY A 95 -61.14 -5.25 -6.05
CA GLY A 95 -62.50 -5.17 -6.60
C GLY A 95 -62.68 -5.43 -8.10
N THR A 96 -61.79 -6.20 -8.75
CA THR A 96 -61.86 -6.45 -10.20
C THR A 96 -62.32 -7.86 -10.53
N THR A 97 -62.71 -8.14 -11.78
CA THR A 97 -63.34 -9.41 -12.14
C THR A 97 -62.44 -10.30 -12.99
N VAL A 98 -62.22 -11.53 -12.54
CA VAL A 98 -61.58 -12.61 -13.31
C VAL A 98 -62.60 -13.73 -13.45
N ASP A 99 -62.86 -14.18 -14.68
CA ASP A 99 -63.78 -15.30 -14.95
C ASP A 99 -65.15 -15.15 -14.25
N GLY A 100 -65.74 -13.95 -14.35
CA GLY A 100 -67.04 -13.64 -13.74
C GLY A 100 -67.04 -13.47 -12.21
N ALA A 101 -65.93 -13.71 -11.52
CA ALA A 101 -65.80 -13.56 -10.07
C ALA A 101 -64.95 -12.32 -9.68
N THR A 102 -65.38 -11.60 -8.64
CA THR A 102 -64.61 -10.47 -8.09
C THR A 102 -63.43 -10.98 -7.26
N ILE A 103 -62.24 -10.42 -7.50
CA ILE A 103 -61.00 -10.78 -6.83
C ILE A 103 -60.36 -9.58 -6.11
N ASN A 104 -59.60 -9.91 -5.08
CA ASN A 104 -58.72 -9.01 -4.35
C ASN A 104 -57.37 -9.72 -4.20
N ALA A 105 -56.30 -9.15 -4.74
CA ALA A 105 -55.03 -9.87 -4.83
C ALA A 105 -53.83 -8.96 -4.55
N TRP A 106 -52.93 -9.42 -3.67
CA TRP A 106 -51.61 -8.84 -3.53
C TRP A 106 -50.71 -9.31 -4.68
N VAL A 107 -50.22 -8.37 -5.48
CA VAL A 107 -49.45 -8.67 -6.70
C VAL A 107 -47.96 -8.46 -6.53
N GLY A 108 -47.54 -7.67 -5.53
CA GLY A 108 -46.12 -7.39 -5.34
C GLY A 108 -45.81 -6.63 -4.07
N THR A 109 -44.54 -6.65 -3.69
CA THR A 109 -43.95 -5.77 -2.69
C THR A 109 -42.60 -5.30 -3.21
N PHE A 110 -42.24 -4.05 -2.97
CA PHE A 110 -40.96 -3.47 -3.33
C PHE A 110 -40.54 -2.45 -2.26
N SER A 111 -39.30 -2.02 -2.29
CA SER A 111 -38.86 -0.88 -1.48
C SER A 111 -38.14 0.16 -2.31
N ILE A 112 -38.15 1.40 -1.83
CA ILE A 112 -37.36 2.49 -2.40
C ILE A 112 -36.29 2.82 -1.38
N GLU A 113 -35.06 2.52 -1.74
CA GLU A 113 -33.85 2.75 -0.96
C GLU A 113 -33.93 2.39 0.54
N ASN A 114 -34.85 1.49 0.93
CA ASN A 114 -35.08 1.14 2.35
C ASN A 114 -34.11 0.07 2.81
N ARG A 115 -33.79 -0.84 1.88
CA ARG A 115 -32.77 -1.87 2.04
C ARG A 115 -31.58 -1.60 1.15
N PHE A 116 -31.43 -0.34 0.70
CA PHE A 116 -30.28 0.17 -0.02
C PHE A 116 -29.19 0.47 0.99
N MET A 117 -28.88 -0.59 1.74
CA MET A 117 -27.85 -0.59 2.74
C MET A 117 -26.64 -1.29 2.16
N ARG A 118 -25.58 -0.49 2.05
CA ARG A 118 -24.34 -0.79 2.80
C ARG A 118 -23.58 -2.01 2.28
N GLY A 119 -23.23 -1.96 1.00
CA GLY A 119 -22.33 -2.90 0.37
C GLY A 119 -20.85 -2.49 0.33
N THR A 120 -20.47 -1.21 0.21
CA THR A 120 -19.06 -0.92 -0.14
C THR A 120 -18.32 0.25 0.52
N ASP A 121 -18.92 1.35 1.03
CA ASP A 121 -18.06 2.53 1.29
C ASP A 121 -17.87 2.96 2.75
N SER A 122 -18.73 2.58 3.70
CA SER A 122 -18.57 3.02 5.10
C SER A 122 -18.25 1.90 6.09
N ALA A 123 -18.79 0.70 5.90
CA ALA A 123 -18.51 -0.44 6.79
C ALA A 123 -17.23 -1.21 6.43
N ALA A 124 -16.91 -1.30 5.13
CA ALA A 124 -15.67 -1.93 4.66
C ALA A 124 -14.44 -1.04 4.95
N LEU A 125 -14.55 0.29 4.83
CA LEU A 125 -13.51 1.22 5.27
C LEU A 125 -13.23 1.07 6.78
N ALA A 126 -14.27 0.94 7.61
CA ALA A 126 -14.13 0.67 9.04
C ALA A 126 -13.48 -0.70 9.34
N SER A 127 -13.65 -1.68 8.46
CA SER A 127 -13.06 -3.02 8.61
C SER A 127 -11.60 -3.09 8.16
N VAL A 128 -11.20 -2.34 7.13
CA VAL A 128 -9.84 -2.41 6.56
C VAL A 128 -8.82 -1.67 7.44
N LEU A 129 -9.25 -0.66 8.21
CA LEU A 129 -8.35 0.08 9.11
C LEU A 129 -8.14 -0.55 10.49
N GLY A 130 -8.77 -1.70 10.78
CA GLY A 130 -8.83 -2.23 12.15
C GLY A 130 -9.70 -1.32 13.04
N ALA A 131 -10.14 -1.85 14.19
CA ALA A 131 -10.78 -0.98 15.17
C ALA A 131 -9.75 0.05 15.64
N ALA A 132 -10.13 1.33 15.70
CA ALA A 132 -9.28 2.35 16.32
C ALA A 132 -8.89 1.87 17.73
N VAL A 133 -7.60 1.95 18.05
CA VAL A 133 -7.10 1.60 19.39
C VAL A 133 -7.36 2.76 20.36
N GLY A 134 -7.53 3.98 19.84
CA GLY A 134 -7.98 5.18 20.56
C GLY A 134 -9.44 5.59 20.29
N ALA A 135 -9.77 6.86 20.55
CA ALA A 135 -11.13 7.39 20.43
C ALA A 135 -11.61 7.59 18.97
N SER A 136 -10.68 7.70 18.01
CA SER A 136 -10.97 7.77 16.57
C SER A 136 -9.70 7.48 15.76
N ILE A 137 -9.83 7.13 14.48
CA ILE A 137 -8.69 6.98 13.54
C ILE A 137 -7.84 8.25 13.48
N SER A 138 -8.47 9.43 13.58
CA SER A 138 -7.74 10.71 13.61
C SER A 138 -6.85 10.84 14.85
N ALA A 139 -7.26 10.27 15.99
CA ALA A 139 -6.42 10.21 17.18
C ALA A 139 -5.25 9.24 16.98
N ASP A 140 -5.53 8.05 16.44
CA ASP A 140 -4.49 7.04 16.18
C ASP A 140 -3.44 7.52 15.16
N ILE A 141 -3.86 8.26 14.12
CA ILE A 141 -2.94 8.91 13.16
C ILE A 141 -2.15 10.04 13.82
N ALA A 142 -2.76 10.80 14.72
CA ALA A 142 -2.07 11.84 15.48
C ALA A 142 -1.04 11.26 16.46
N ASP A 143 -1.21 10.00 16.88
CA ASP A 143 -0.24 9.27 17.70
C ASP A 143 0.93 8.67 16.88
N ILE A 144 0.86 8.67 15.54
CA ILE A 144 2.02 8.31 14.69
C ILE A 144 3.06 9.43 14.81
N PRO A 145 4.31 9.14 15.24
CA PRO A 145 5.35 10.14 15.34
C PRO A 145 5.54 10.86 14.00
N THR A 146 5.46 12.19 14.01
CA THR A 146 5.86 13.03 12.89
C THR A 146 7.36 12.86 12.59
N VAL A 147 7.81 13.30 11.41
CA VAL A 147 9.25 13.27 11.07
C VAL A 147 10.10 13.97 12.14
N ALA A 148 9.64 15.13 12.62
CA ALA A 148 10.32 15.87 13.68
C ALA A 148 10.33 15.11 15.03
N GLU A 149 9.25 14.41 15.38
CA GLU A 149 9.19 13.58 16.60
C GLU A 149 10.02 12.30 16.46
N PHE A 150 10.03 11.68 15.28
CA PHE A 150 10.89 10.52 15.01
C PHE A 150 12.37 10.92 15.03
N GLU A 151 12.73 12.08 14.47
CA GLU A 151 14.07 12.66 14.57
C GLU A 151 14.42 12.97 16.05
N ALA A 152 13.50 13.55 16.81
CA ALA A 152 13.71 13.82 18.24
C ALA A 152 13.79 12.54 19.10
N ARG A 153 13.09 11.45 18.73
CA ARG A 153 13.05 10.18 19.50
C ARG A 153 14.09 9.16 19.07
N SER A 154 14.52 9.18 17.80
CA SER A 154 15.45 8.19 17.24
C SER A 154 16.91 8.65 17.28
N ILE A 155 17.19 9.94 17.48
CA ILE A 155 18.56 10.51 17.44
C ILE A 155 19.05 11.04 18.82
N VAL A 156 18.58 10.42 19.90
CA VAL A 156 19.47 10.25 21.08
C VAL A 156 20.27 8.93 20.98
N SER A 157 20.16 8.20 19.86
CA SER A 157 21.12 7.15 19.51
C SER A 157 22.31 7.79 18.81
N ALA A 158 23.36 8.08 19.58
CA ALA A 158 24.63 8.67 19.16
C ALA A 158 25.46 7.84 18.14
N ASP A 159 24.83 6.94 17.37
CA ASP A 159 25.52 5.92 16.56
C ASP A 159 25.06 5.85 15.08
N TYR A 160 24.11 6.68 14.61
CA TYR A 160 23.83 6.77 13.17
C TYR A 160 24.76 7.79 12.51
N VAL A 161 25.87 7.29 11.98
CA VAL A 161 26.81 8.05 11.14
C VAL A 161 26.09 8.58 9.90
N VAL A 162 25.73 9.85 9.87
CA VAL A 162 25.33 10.50 8.62
C VAL A 162 26.59 10.78 7.79
N VAL A 163 26.49 10.81 6.45
CA VAL A 163 27.63 11.17 5.59
C VAL A 163 28.05 12.61 5.92
N GLY A 164 29.18 12.77 6.62
CA GLY A 164 29.67 14.05 7.13
C GLY A 164 29.75 14.14 8.66
N ASP A 165 29.21 13.17 9.39
CA ASP A 165 29.28 13.16 10.85
C ASP A 165 30.67 12.75 11.35
N THR A 166 31.23 13.58 12.21
CA THR A 166 32.54 13.38 12.84
C THR A 166 32.35 12.58 14.11
N LEU A 167 32.21 11.24 14.01
CA LEU A 167 32.16 10.42 15.24
C LEU A 167 33.49 10.51 15.97
N ALA A 168 33.42 10.84 17.25
CA ALA A 168 34.54 10.69 18.16
C ALA A 168 34.93 9.19 18.22
N GLY A 169 35.92 8.79 17.40
CA GLY A 169 36.41 7.41 17.25
C GLY A 169 36.26 6.81 15.85
N VAL A 170 35.39 7.32 14.97
CA VAL A 170 35.24 6.87 13.56
C VAL A 170 35.55 8.01 12.55
N THR A 171 35.96 9.18 13.02
CA THR A 171 36.64 10.20 12.20
C THR A 171 38.12 9.87 12.01
N LEU A 172 38.44 8.60 11.81
CA LEU A 172 39.79 8.13 11.51
C LEU A 172 39.94 7.63 10.07
N VAL A 173 38.86 7.63 9.27
CA VAL A 173 38.91 7.16 7.87
C VAL A 173 39.20 8.30 6.87
N THR A 174 39.22 9.56 7.32
CA THR A 174 39.69 10.71 6.53
C THR A 174 41.05 11.25 7.00
N THR A 175 41.61 10.69 8.09
CA THR A 175 42.94 11.03 8.64
C THR A 175 43.95 9.90 8.49
N THR A 176 43.82 9.02 7.50
CA THR A 176 44.89 8.06 7.16
C THR A 176 46.19 8.73 6.70
N THR A 177 46.20 10.05 6.49
CA THR A 177 47.42 10.84 6.24
C THR A 177 47.96 11.60 7.47
N THR A 178 47.26 11.63 8.62
CA THR A 178 47.69 12.42 9.79
C THR A 178 47.43 11.80 11.18
N ASN A 179 46.83 10.62 11.29
CA ASN A 179 46.65 9.94 12.58
C ASN A 179 47.99 9.44 13.15
N SER A 180 48.45 10.12 14.21
CA SER A 180 49.57 9.66 15.06
C SER A 180 49.15 8.58 16.07
N ASP A 181 47.92 8.11 15.96
CA ASP A 181 47.19 7.17 16.80
C ASP A 181 46.79 5.91 16.02
N MET A 182 46.79 5.97 14.68
CA MET A 182 46.81 4.78 13.79
C MET A 182 48.23 4.27 13.49
N VAL A 183 49.27 4.90 14.05
CA VAL A 183 50.51 4.17 14.27
C VAL A 183 50.24 3.19 15.39
N GLY A 184 49.71 2.02 14.99
CA GLY A 184 49.85 0.84 15.80
C GLY A 184 51.27 0.78 16.34
N THR A 185 51.40 0.07 17.45
CA THR A 185 52.60 -0.29 18.20
C THR A 185 53.80 -0.79 17.34
N ASN A 186 53.69 -0.78 16.02
CA ASN A 186 54.66 -1.20 15.02
C ASN A 186 55.58 -0.06 14.51
N SER A 187 55.25 1.22 14.70
CA SER A 187 56.13 2.32 14.23
C SER A 187 56.96 2.98 15.35
N ALA A 188 56.41 3.13 16.56
CA ALA A 188 57.18 3.64 17.70
C ALA A 188 58.16 2.60 18.28
N ALA A 189 57.82 1.30 18.19
CA ALA A 189 58.74 0.23 18.60
C ALA A 189 59.96 0.15 17.68
N LEU A 190 59.84 0.39 16.36
CA LEU A 190 61.00 0.41 15.47
C LEU A 190 61.97 1.56 15.77
N ALA A 191 61.44 2.75 16.11
CA ALA A 191 62.26 3.89 16.53
C ALA A 191 62.92 3.66 17.91
N SER A 192 62.22 2.99 18.83
CA SER A 192 62.72 2.61 20.16
C SER A 192 63.75 1.46 20.13
N VAL A 193 63.60 0.51 19.21
CA VAL A 193 64.52 -0.63 19.06
C VAL A 193 65.88 -0.19 18.55
N LEU A 194 66.00 0.94 17.84
CA LEU A 194 67.30 1.54 17.54
C LEU A 194 68.00 2.16 18.77
N GLY A 195 67.27 2.40 19.87
CA GLY A 195 67.78 3.10 21.05
C GLY A 195 67.94 2.27 22.32
N ALA A 196 67.30 1.10 22.45
CA ALA A 196 67.34 0.30 23.66
C ALA A 196 67.86 -1.13 23.40
N ALA A 197 68.85 -1.55 24.19
CA ALA A 197 69.49 -2.88 24.40
C ALA A 197 69.63 -3.86 23.21
N VAL A 198 68.58 -4.10 22.44
CA VAL A 198 68.59 -4.85 21.17
C VAL A 198 69.15 -3.99 20.01
N GLY A 199 69.04 -2.65 20.10
CA GLY A 199 69.63 -1.72 19.12
C GLY A 199 71.14 -1.52 19.22
N ALA A 200 71.75 -1.94 20.33
CA ALA A 200 73.20 -1.87 20.52
C ALA A 200 73.94 -2.84 19.60
N SER A 201 73.40 -4.06 19.37
CA SER A 201 74.02 -5.02 18.46
C SER A 201 73.90 -4.57 17.01
N ILE A 202 72.72 -4.10 16.58
CA ILE A 202 72.51 -3.61 15.21
C ILE A 202 73.37 -2.37 14.94
N SER A 203 73.50 -1.45 15.91
CA SER A 203 74.37 -0.28 15.76
C SER A 203 75.84 -0.67 15.68
N ALA A 204 76.27 -1.68 16.44
CA ALA A 204 77.62 -2.23 16.36
C ALA A 204 77.87 -2.93 15.02
N ASP A 205 76.92 -3.71 14.53
CA ASP A 205 77.00 -4.38 13.22
C ASP A 205 77.07 -3.35 12.08
N ILE A 206 76.24 -2.29 12.12
CA ILE A 206 76.31 -1.19 11.15
C ILE A 206 77.65 -0.47 11.22
N ALA A 207 78.20 -0.23 12.43
CA ALA A 207 79.51 0.40 12.59
C ALA A 207 80.63 -0.49 12.05
N ALA A 208 80.56 -1.80 12.27
CA ALA A 208 81.50 -2.78 11.73
C ALA A 208 81.46 -2.81 10.20
N VAL A 209 80.26 -2.89 9.61
CA VAL A 209 80.06 -2.86 8.15
C VAL A 209 80.61 -1.55 7.55
N LYS A 210 80.42 -0.41 8.22
CA LYS A 210 81.00 0.87 7.77
C LYS A 210 82.52 0.88 7.82
N ALA A 211 83.12 0.33 8.87
CA ALA A 211 84.58 0.23 8.99
C ALA A 211 85.17 -0.68 7.91
N GLU A 212 84.55 -1.84 7.66
CA GLU A 212 84.94 -2.76 6.60
C GLU A 212 84.78 -2.14 5.21
N THR A 213 83.67 -1.44 4.96
CA THR A 213 83.44 -0.70 3.72
C THR A 213 84.53 0.37 3.48
N ALA A 214 84.94 1.08 4.53
CA ALA A 214 86.02 2.06 4.44
C ALA A 214 87.37 1.40 4.10
N SER A 215 87.67 0.24 4.70
CA SER A 215 88.89 -0.53 4.38
C SER A 215 88.89 -0.98 2.92
N ILE A 216 87.77 -1.54 2.44
CA ILE A 216 87.61 -1.97 1.05
C ILE A 216 87.81 -0.81 0.07
N GLN A 217 87.31 0.39 0.39
CA GLN A 217 87.53 1.56 -0.45
C GLN A 217 89.00 1.97 -0.54
N VAL A 218 89.75 1.89 0.57
CA VAL A 218 91.20 2.15 0.58
C VAL A 218 91.93 1.14 -0.29
N GLU A 219 91.64 -0.15 -0.12
CA GLU A 219 92.24 -1.23 -0.92
C GLU A 219 91.92 -1.09 -2.41
N THR A 220 90.66 -0.78 -2.75
CA THR A 220 90.23 -0.57 -4.13
C THR A 220 90.95 0.62 -4.77
N THR A 221 91.13 1.71 -4.01
CA THR A 221 91.86 2.90 -4.48
C THR A 221 93.35 2.60 -4.68
N ALA A 222 93.95 1.81 -3.79
CA ALA A 222 95.34 1.37 -3.93
C ALA A 222 95.53 0.49 -5.18
N LEU A 223 94.60 -0.45 -5.41
CA LEU A 223 94.60 -1.29 -6.61
C LEU A 223 94.45 -0.46 -7.89
N ASP A 224 93.50 0.47 -7.93
CA ASP A 224 93.30 1.38 -9.08
C ASP A 224 94.55 2.22 -9.36
N THR A 225 95.25 2.67 -8.32
CA THR A 225 96.53 3.37 -8.44
C THR A 225 97.61 2.48 -9.04
N LEU A 226 97.71 1.23 -8.59
CA LEU A 226 98.67 0.26 -9.12
C LEU A 226 98.39 -0.05 -10.60
N THR A 227 97.12 -0.27 -10.97
CA THR A 227 96.70 -0.50 -12.36
C THR A 227 97.03 0.69 -13.25
N LYS A 228 96.80 1.93 -12.78
CA LYS A 228 97.17 3.14 -13.51
C LYS A 228 98.68 3.31 -13.65
N ALA A 229 99.46 2.98 -12.61
CA ALA A 229 100.91 3.08 -12.62
C ALA A 229 101.57 2.07 -13.57
N ALA A 230 100.99 0.87 -13.71
CA ALA A 230 101.48 -0.15 -14.63
C ALA A 230 101.25 0.21 -16.13
N GLY A 231 100.38 1.20 -16.42
CA GLY A 231 99.92 1.49 -17.77
C GLY A 231 99.18 0.32 -18.42
N ASP A 232 98.49 0.53 -19.53
CA ASP A 232 97.73 -0.53 -20.24
C ASP A 232 98.60 -1.69 -20.78
N GLY A 233 99.92 -1.70 -20.52
CA GLY A 233 100.89 -2.61 -21.12
C GLY A 233 101.67 -3.52 -20.18
N ASP A 234 101.76 -3.27 -18.86
CA ASP A 234 102.81 -3.91 -18.05
C ASP A 234 102.38 -4.48 -16.68
N LEU A 235 101.12 -4.90 -16.55
CA LEU A 235 100.68 -5.62 -15.35
C LEU A 235 101.42 -6.97 -15.16
N ALA A 236 101.99 -7.53 -16.23
CA ALA A 236 102.73 -8.78 -16.21
C ALA A 236 104.13 -8.65 -15.58
N ALA A 237 104.80 -7.48 -15.65
CA ALA A 237 106.13 -7.31 -15.06
C ALA A 237 106.09 -7.12 -13.53
N VAL A 238 105.02 -6.54 -12.98
CA VAL A 238 104.87 -6.30 -11.53
C VAL A 238 104.62 -7.58 -10.75
N LEU A 239 104.01 -8.60 -11.35
CA LEU A 239 103.70 -9.89 -10.72
C LEU A 239 104.87 -10.89 -10.72
N LEU A 240 105.99 -10.57 -11.38
CA LEU A 240 107.13 -11.46 -11.52
C LEU A 240 108.32 -11.13 -10.60
N ASP A 241 108.22 -10.09 -9.75
CA ASP A 241 109.31 -9.69 -8.83
C ASP A 241 108.92 -9.74 -7.34
N THR A 242 107.99 -10.62 -6.97
CA THR A 242 107.73 -11.08 -5.58
C THR A 242 107.52 -12.58 -5.56
#